data_AF-A0A1G3QZQ2-F1
#
_entry.id   AF-A0A1G3QZQ2-F1
#
_cell.length_a   1.000
_cell.length_b   1.000
_cell.length_c   1.000
_cell.angle_alpha   90.00
_cell.angle_beta   90.00
_cell.angle_gamma   90.00
#
_symmetry.space_group_name_H-M   'P 1'
#
loop_
_entity.id
_entity.type
_entity.pdbx_description
1 polymer ?
#
loop_
_entity_poly.entity_id
_entity_poly.type
_entity_poly.pdbx_seq_one_letter_code
_entity_poly.pdbx_strand_id
1 'polypeptide(L)'
;MKSIEELRQFFELNIKPNLDGLETKRIKAKRKKIIFHFLFGISILAIFSNFVFLIVKSPDKNHDIPAFWVFISQIFLLPFFLGLCIAWWNFFRKRADFRHEFKEALISPIVKFVEPELKYSPEDRIVPGVLFLGSEIFPHSSYYPPGFWAEDFVEGELGRTKFEFFEINCSSPRAIYSRYSDWRNHLYKGVIPIDLKSDADIPERISFRGLFFVAEFNKSFKGCTLIRPDDLGIRPQWLAATGREPVRLEDIEFEKHFAVYSTDQITARYILSTSLMKRITEYKIKVGRAIRISFIRNKIFIAIGNKKNSFEINLFKSLYDFDKIKEYYNDFRIALDIIDDLNLNTRIWLKTDENQVAEMPRLSNYPFKKRLIYILLATILGFYGLHNFYTGYKIRGAIKLLITLGSMLLGSYGFYAVLLVWLWAIIEIFTFTVDSKGNPLK
;
A
#
# COMPACT_ATOMS: atom_id res chain seq x y z
N MET A 1 5.16 29.90 -10.81
CA MET A 1 4.20 29.22 -9.89
C MET A 1 3.69 30.22 -8.86
N LYS A 2 2.42 30.07 -8.44
CA LYS A 2 1.80 30.94 -7.44
C LYS A 2 2.50 30.82 -6.07
N SER A 3 2.52 31.90 -5.30
CA SER A 3 3.14 32.00 -3.98
C SER A 3 2.21 31.53 -2.85
N ILE A 4 2.77 31.30 -1.67
CA ILE A 4 1.98 30.97 -0.46
C ILE A 4 1.06 32.13 -0.06
N GLU A 5 1.47 33.37 -0.33
CA GLU A 5 0.65 34.55 0.00
C GLU A 5 -0.54 34.67 -0.95
N GLU A 6 -0.35 34.41 -2.24
CA GLU A 6 -1.46 34.31 -3.19
C GLU A 6 -2.42 33.18 -2.82
N LEU A 7 -1.91 32.03 -2.34
CA LEU A 7 -2.75 30.94 -1.82
C LEU A 7 -3.57 31.40 -0.60
N ARG A 8 -2.98 32.18 0.31
CA ARG A 8 -3.67 32.72 1.49
C ARG A 8 -4.82 33.63 1.08
N GLN A 9 -4.55 34.58 0.19
CA GLN A 9 -5.57 35.49 -0.33
C GLN A 9 -6.68 34.72 -1.06
N PHE A 10 -6.31 33.77 -1.91
CA PHE A 10 -7.28 32.91 -2.60
C PHE A 10 -8.16 32.11 -1.63
N PHE A 11 -7.54 31.53 -0.60
CA PHE A 11 -8.25 30.77 0.43
C PHE A 11 -9.27 31.65 1.17
N GLU A 12 -8.86 32.81 1.66
CA GLU A 12 -9.72 33.73 2.41
C GLU A 12 -10.90 34.24 1.58
N LEU A 13 -10.68 34.52 0.29
CA LEU A 13 -11.70 35.12 -0.58
C LEU A 13 -12.63 34.10 -1.24
N ASN A 14 -12.13 32.93 -1.65
CA ASN A 14 -12.86 32.02 -2.55
C ASN A 14 -13.25 30.69 -1.89
N ILE A 15 -12.45 30.20 -0.93
CA ILE A 15 -12.67 28.90 -0.31
C ILE A 15 -13.38 29.05 1.03
N LYS A 16 -12.80 29.85 1.93
CA LYS A 16 -13.24 29.99 3.32
C LYS A 16 -14.73 30.29 3.51
N PRO A 17 -15.36 31.19 2.70
CA PRO A 17 -16.80 31.46 2.83
C PRO A 17 -17.69 30.23 2.61
N ASN A 18 -17.21 29.24 1.87
CA ASN A 18 -17.97 28.02 1.54
C ASN A 18 -17.72 26.88 2.54
N LEU A 19 -16.89 27.08 3.57
CA LEU A 19 -16.51 26.02 4.52
C LEU A 19 -17.38 25.95 5.78
N ASP A 20 -18.21 26.94 6.08
CA ASP A 20 -18.95 27.01 7.36
C ASP A 20 -19.85 25.80 7.62
N GLY A 21 -20.55 25.34 6.58
CA GLY A 21 -21.37 24.12 6.65
C GLY A 21 -20.53 22.87 6.93
N LEU A 22 -19.36 22.77 6.29
CA LEU A 22 -18.43 21.66 6.44
C LEU A 22 -17.73 21.66 7.79
N GLU A 23 -17.36 22.83 8.31
CA GLU A 23 -16.75 22.98 9.63
C GLU A 23 -17.75 22.58 10.72
N THR A 24 -19.02 22.97 10.58
CA THR A 24 -20.10 22.52 11.47
C THR A 24 -20.26 20.99 11.43
N LYS A 25 -20.24 20.39 10.23
CA LYS A 25 -20.28 18.92 10.06
C LYS A 25 -19.05 18.27 10.71
N ARG A 26 -17.85 18.83 10.53
CA ARG A 26 -16.60 18.36 11.14
C ARG A 26 -16.67 18.35 12.67
N ILE A 27 -17.14 19.44 13.28
CA ILE A 27 -17.26 19.54 14.75
C ILE A 27 -18.24 18.51 15.28
N LYS A 28 -19.41 18.35 14.63
CA LYS A 28 -20.39 17.31 14.98
C LYS A 28 -19.78 15.91 14.86
N ALA A 29 -19.04 15.63 13.79
CA ALA A 29 -18.39 14.35 13.57
C ALA A 29 -17.27 14.08 14.61
N LYS A 30 -16.46 15.09 14.94
CA LYS A 30 -15.46 15.04 16.01
C LYS A 30 -16.09 14.70 17.35
N ARG A 31 -17.15 15.41 17.75
CA ARG A 31 -17.88 15.18 19.01
C ARG A 31 -18.44 13.76 19.07
N LYS A 32 -19.13 13.31 18.01
CA LYS A 32 -19.65 11.93 17.91
C LYS A 32 -18.53 10.89 18.03
N LYS A 33 -17.39 11.12 17.38
CA LYS A 33 -16.23 10.24 17.48
C LYS A 33 -15.69 10.17 18.91
N ILE A 34 -15.53 11.30 19.59
CA ILE A 34 -15.03 11.35 20.98
C ILE A 34 -16.01 10.63 21.92
N ILE A 35 -17.30 10.96 21.86
CA ILE A 35 -18.34 10.34 22.69
C ILE A 35 -18.37 8.83 22.46
N PHE A 36 -18.29 8.38 21.20
CA PHE A 36 -18.25 6.96 20.89
C PHE A 36 -17.06 6.26 21.55
N HIS A 37 -15.82 6.76 21.38
CA HIS A 37 -14.65 6.09 21.98
C HIS A 37 -14.70 6.09 23.50
N PHE A 38 -15.24 7.15 24.10
CA PHE A 38 -15.46 7.23 25.54
C PHE A 38 -16.45 6.15 26.02
N LEU A 39 -17.65 6.07 25.41
CA LEU A 39 -18.66 5.06 25.75
C LEU A 39 -18.20 3.63 25.46
N PHE A 40 -17.49 3.44 24.34
CA PHE A 40 -16.92 2.15 23.96
C PHE A 40 -15.86 1.70 24.96
N GLY A 41 -14.98 2.60 25.40
CA GLY A 41 -13.99 2.34 26.45
C GLY A 41 -14.63 1.97 27.79
N ILE A 42 -15.66 2.72 28.23
CA ILE A 42 -16.41 2.39 29.45
C ILE A 42 -17.08 1.02 29.33
N SER A 43 -17.65 0.69 28.17
CA SER A 43 -18.30 -0.61 27.94
C SER A 43 -17.30 -1.76 28.04
N ILE A 44 -16.11 -1.60 27.46
CA ILE A 44 -15.02 -2.59 27.58
C ILE A 44 -14.58 -2.75 29.03
N LEU A 45 -14.40 -1.65 29.77
CA LEU A 45 -14.00 -1.70 31.18
C LEU A 45 -15.08 -2.37 32.05
N ALA A 46 -16.37 -2.12 31.79
CA ALA A 46 -17.47 -2.76 32.49
C ALA A 46 -17.57 -4.26 32.20
N ILE A 47 -17.34 -4.68 30.94
CA ILE A 47 -17.29 -6.10 30.58
C ILE A 47 -16.07 -6.76 31.25
N PHE A 48 -14.91 -6.11 31.21
CA PHE A 48 -13.67 -6.62 31.81
C PHE A 48 -13.76 -6.71 33.33
N SER A 49 -14.34 -5.72 34.02
CA SER A 49 -14.50 -5.76 35.48
C SER A 49 -15.44 -6.89 35.92
N ASN A 50 -16.53 -7.12 35.19
CA ASN A 50 -17.41 -8.27 35.42
C ASN A 50 -16.66 -9.60 35.21
N PHE A 51 -15.79 -9.69 34.18
CA PHE A 51 -14.98 -10.88 33.92
C PHE A 51 -13.96 -11.13 35.05
N VAL A 52 -13.26 -10.10 35.51
CA VAL A 52 -12.32 -10.20 36.65
C VAL A 52 -13.06 -10.60 37.92
N PHE A 53 -14.25 -10.04 38.18
CA PHE A 53 -15.06 -10.42 39.33
C PHE A 53 -15.45 -11.91 39.32
N LEU A 54 -15.73 -12.48 38.15
CA LEU A 54 -15.99 -13.93 38.01
C LEU A 54 -14.76 -14.79 38.33
N ILE A 55 -13.55 -14.31 38.02
CA ILE A 55 -12.29 -15.05 38.26
C ILE A 55 -11.82 -14.91 39.71
N VAL A 56 -11.94 -13.72 40.28
CA VAL A 56 -11.40 -13.36 41.61
C VAL A 56 -12.30 -13.86 42.75
N LYS A 57 -13.51 -14.37 42.46
CA LYS A 57 -14.39 -14.94 43.50
C LYS A 57 -13.66 -16.07 44.24
N SER A 58 -13.22 -15.73 45.44
CA SER A 58 -12.55 -16.60 46.41
C SER A 58 -13.49 -17.76 46.81
N PRO A 59 -12.98 -18.96 47.15
CA PRO A 59 -13.79 -20.14 47.53
C PRO A 59 -14.60 -20.00 48.83
N ASP A 60 -14.62 -18.81 49.43
CA ASP A 60 -15.21 -18.60 50.75
C ASP A 60 -16.73 -18.37 50.67
N LYS A 61 -17.47 -19.21 51.39
CA LYS A 61 -18.88 -19.57 51.14
C LYS A 61 -19.92 -18.54 51.61
N ASN A 62 -19.50 -17.38 52.14
CA ASN A 62 -20.39 -16.50 52.90
C ASN A 62 -20.75 -15.16 52.24
N HIS A 63 -20.25 -14.87 51.04
CA HIS A 63 -20.68 -13.71 50.25
C HIS A 63 -21.04 -14.10 48.82
N ASP A 64 -22.19 -14.74 48.66
CA ASP A 64 -22.80 -14.96 47.36
C ASP A 64 -23.42 -13.67 46.82
N ILE A 65 -22.61 -12.88 46.13
CA ILE A 65 -23.14 -12.19 44.96
C ILE A 65 -23.39 -13.31 43.94
N PRO A 66 -24.64 -13.73 43.68
CA PRO A 66 -24.90 -14.90 42.87
C PRO A 66 -24.42 -14.63 41.45
N ALA A 67 -23.81 -15.62 40.81
CA ALA A 67 -23.40 -15.55 39.39
C ALA A 67 -24.55 -15.04 38.48
N PHE A 68 -25.79 -15.22 38.95
CA PHE A 68 -27.00 -14.59 38.43
C PHE A 68 -26.88 -13.07 38.22
N TRP A 69 -26.41 -12.25 39.16
CA TRP A 69 -26.32 -10.79 38.98
C TRP A 69 -25.29 -10.38 37.94
N VAL A 70 -24.19 -11.14 37.83
CA VAL A 70 -23.20 -10.94 36.76
C VAL A 70 -23.79 -11.33 35.41
N PHE A 71 -24.54 -12.44 35.35
CA PHE A 71 -25.24 -12.84 34.14
C PHE A 71 -26.30 -11.79 33.71
N ILE A 72 -27.05 -11.25 34.66
CA ILE A 72 -28.01 -10.17 34.43
C ILE A 72 -27.31 -8.91 33.93
N SER A 73 -26.14 -8.53 34.46
CA SER A 73 -25.40 -7.36 33.98
C SER A 73 -24.94 -7.52 32.52
N GLN A 74 -24.61 -8.75 32.08
CA GLN A 74 -24.26 -9.04 30.69
C GLN A 74 -25.44 -8.89 29.73
N ILE A 75 -26.66 -9.20 30.17
CA ILE A 75 -27.89 -9.02 29.36
C ILE A 75 -28.10 -7.53 29.02
N PHE A 76 -27.68 -6.60 29.88
CA PHE A 76 -27.79 -5.16 29.61
C PHE A 76 -26.58 -4.58 28.86
N LEU A 77 -25.36 -5.10 29.12
CA LEU A 77 -24.14 -4.61 28.50
C LEU A 77 -24.01 -5.01 27.02
N LEU A 78 -24.44 -6.21 26.64
CA LEU A 78 -24.33 -6.70 25.26
C LEU A 78 -25.21 -5.92 24.26
N PRO A 79 -26.50 -5.64 24.53
CA PRO A 79 -27.32 -4.80 23.64
C PRO A 79 -26.82 -3.35 23.57
N PHE A 80 -26.30 -2.81 24.68
CA PHE A 80 -25.70 -1.47 24.68
C PHE A 80 -24.44 -1.43 23.78
N PHE A 81 -23.57 -2.43 23.92
CA PHE A 81 -22.39 -2.58 23.06
C PHE A 81 -22.76 -2.77 21.59
N LEU A 82 -23.76 -3.61 21.30
CA LEU A 82 -24.30 -3.78 19.96
C LEU A 82 -24.89 -2.48 19.41
N GLY A 83 -25.60 -1.72 20.23
CA GLY A 83 -26.11 -0.39 19.90
C GLY A 83 -24.99 0.59 19.56
N LEU A 84 -23.87 0.56 20.30
CA LEU A 84 -22.67 1.32 19.95
C LEU A 84 -22.09 0.87 18.61
N CYS A 85 -21.98 -0.43 18.36
CA CYS A 85 -21.52 -0.97 17.07
C CYS A 85 -22.41 -0.53 15.89
N ILE A 86 -23.73 -0.55 16.05
CA ILE A 86 -24.69 -0.07 15.04
C ILE A 86 -24.57 1.44 14.83
N ALA A 87 -24.46 2.22 15.91
CA ALA A 87 -24.25 3.66 15.84
C ALA A 87 -22.93 4.00 15.12
N TRP A 88 -21.88 3.22 15.38
CA TRP A 88 -20.59 3.32 14.69
C TRP A 88 -20.73 2.99 13.21
N TRP A 89 -21.39 1.89 12.86
CA TRP A 89 -21.65 1.52 11.47
C TRP A 89 -22.37 2.64 10.70
N ASN A 90 -23.42 3.22 11.30
CA ASN A 90 -24.15 4.34 10.71
C ASN A 90 -23.30 5.61 10.60
N PHE A 91 -22.41 5.86 11.56
CA PHE A 91 -21.45 6.97 11.49
C PHE A 91 -20.44 6.80 10.34
N PHE A 92 -19.97 5.58 10.09
CA PHE A 92 -19.05 5.28 8.99
C PHE A 92 -19.68 5.53 7.62
N ARG A 93 -20.96 5.17 7.44
CA ARG A 93 -21.69 5.41 6.18
C ARG A 93 -21.76 6.91 5.84
N LYS A 94 -22.09 7.77 6.81
CA LYS A 94 -22.17 9.23 6.61
C LYS A 94 -20.82 9.92 6.39
N ARG A 95 -19.70 9.20 6.51
CA ARG A 95 -18.36 9.74 6.31
C ARG A 95 -17.99 9.87 4.83
N ALA A 96 -18.58 9.03 3.96
CA ALA A 96 -18.32 9.08 2.52
C ALA A 96 -18.82 10.39 1.91
N ASP A 97 -20.08 10.76 2.17
CA ASP A 97 -20.66 12.03 1.71
C ASP A 97 -19.85 13.23 2.21
N PHE A 98 -19.47 13.22 3.49
CA PHE A 98 -18.67 14.29 4.08
C PHE A 98 -17.28 14.43 3.44
N ARG A 99 -16.64 13.30 3.09
CA ARG A 99 -15.36 13.28 2.37
C ARG A 99 -15.50 13.90 0.99
N HIS A 100 -16.54 13.52 0.26
CA HIS A 100 -16.82 14.05 -1.08
C HIS A 100 -17.05 15.57 -1.03
N GLU A 101 -17.95 16.05 -0.18
CA GLU A 101 -18.21 17.49 -0.06
C GLU A 101 -16.96 18.29 0.33
N PHE A 102 -16.09 17.74 1.19
CA PHE A 102 -14.81 18.37 1.53
C PHE A 102 -13.86 18.43 0.33
N LYS A 103 -13.73 17.34 -0.43
CA LYS A 103 -12.84 17.31 -1.60
C LYS A 103 -13.31 18.31 -2.65
N GLU A 104 -14.62 18.42 -2.86
CA GLU A 104 -15.23 19.41 -3.76
C GLU A 104 -15.05 20.85 -3.29
N ALA A 105 -15.31 21.14 -2.01
CA ALA A 105 -15.28 22.51 -1.51
C ALA A 105 -13.87 23.04 -1.20
N LEU A 106 -12.90 22.15 -0.97
CA LEU A 106 -11.54 22.55 -0.56
C LEU A 106 -10.46 22.08 -1.53
N ILE A 107 -10.39 20.77 -1.78
CA ILE A 107 -9.25 20.18 -2.52
C ILE A 107 -9.32 20.56 -4.00
N SER A 108 -10.49 20.44 -4.62
CA SER A 108 -10.70 20.80 -6.03
C SER A 108 -10.35 22.27 -6.33
N PRO A 109 -10.80 23.28 -5.55
CA PRO A 109 -10.35 24.65 -5.69
C PRO A 109 -8.84 24.85 -5.52
N ILE A 110 -8.19 24.11 -4.62
CA ILE A 110 -6.72 24.17 -4.46
C ILE A 110 -6.03 23.63 -5.73
N VAL A 111 -6.49 22.51 -6.29
CA VAL A 111 -5.93 21.98 -7.55
C VAL A 111 -6.08 22.99 -8.68
N LYS A 112 -7.28 23.57 -8.85
CA LYS A 112 -7.55 24.61 -9.85
C LYS A 112 -6.76 25.89 -9.62
N PHE A 113 -6.50 26.23 -8.37
CA PHE A 113 -5.62 27.34 -8.03
C PHE A 113 -4.18 27.06 -8.45
N VAL A 114 -3.68 25.85 -8.23
CA VAL A 114 -2.31 25.47 -8.59
C VAL A 114 -2.13 25.54 -10.11
N GLU A 115 -3.02 24.91 -10.87
CA GLU A 115 -3.01 24.93 -12.33
C GLU A 115 -4.45 24.71 -12.87
N PRO A 116 -5.08 25.73 -13.49
CA PRO A 116 -6.50 25.69 -13.88
C PRO A 116 -6.88 24.56 -14.84
N GLU A 117 -5.95 24.15 -15.71
CA GLU A 117 -6.20 23.15 -16.75
C GLU A 117 -6.21 21.71 -16.22
N LEU A 118 -5.71 21.48 -14.99
CA LEU A 118 -5.68 20.15 -14.40
C LEU A 118 -7.09 19.63 -14.13
N LYS A 119 -7.32 18.36 -14.45
CA LYS A 119 -8.54 17.65 -14.07
C LYS A 119 -8.26 16.86 -12.82
N TYR A 120 -9.10 17.06 -11.81
CA TYR A 120 -9.03 16.36 -10.54
C TYR A 120 -10.28 15.50 -10.38
N SER A 121 -10.07 14.23 -10.06
CA SER A 121 -11.11 13.27 -9.72
C SER A 121 -10.93 12.88 -8.26
N PRO A 122 -11.79 13.37 -7.35
CA PRO A 122 -11.74 13.04 -5.92
C PRO A 122 -12.25 11.63 -5.60
N GLU A 123 -12.87 10.96 -6.58
CA GLU A 123 -13.46 9.65 -6.41
C GLU A 123 -12.39 8.57 -6.41
N ASP A 124 -12.64 7.58 -5.56
CA ASP A 124 -11.79 6.42 -5.55
C ASP A 124 -11.83 5.69 -6.90
N ARG A 125 -10.67 5.32 -7.43
CA ARG A 125 -10.55 4.64 -8.72
C ARG A 125 -9.57 3.49 -8.69
N ILE A 126 -9.73 2.59 -9.67
CA ILE A 126 -8.82 1.47 -9.88
C ILE A 126 -7.73 1.91 -10.85
N VAL A 127 -6.49 1.97 -10.37
CA VAL A 127 -5.29 2.04 -11.21
C VAL A 127 -5.10 0.67 -11.84
N PRO A 128 -5.09 0.52 -13.17
CA PRO A 128 -4.91 -0.78 -13.80
C PRO A 128 -3.63 -1.46 -13.30
N GLY A 129 -3.70 -2.75 -12.96
CA GLY A 129 -2.54 -3.44 -12.37
C GLY A 129 -1.37 -3.52 -13.35
N VAL A 130 -1.70 -3.59 -14.64
CA VAL A 130 -0.77 -3.44 -15.76
C VAL A 130 -0.03 -2.10 -15.72
N LEU A 131 -0.71 -0.99 -15.42
CA LEU A 131 -0.07 0.33 -15.33
C LEU A 131 0.82 0.40 -14.09
N PHE A 132 0.30 -0.03 -12.94
CA PHE A 132 0.99 0.08 -11.66
C PHE A 132 2.19 -0.87 -11.55
N LEU A 133 2.00 -2.18 -11.75
CA LEU A 133 3.11 -3.14 -11.67
C LEU A 133 3.95 -3.15 -12.94
N GLY A 134 3.35 -2.83 -14.10
CA GLY A 134 4.12 -2.68 -15.32
C GLY A 134 5.04 -1.46 -15.28
N SER A 135 4.93 -0.58 -14.28
CA SER A 135 5.98 0.40 -13.97
C SER A 135 7.28 -0.26 -13.53
N GLU A 136 7.25 -1.52 -13.08
CA GLU A 136 8.40 -2.28 -12.56
C GLU A 136 9.06 -1.66 -11.32
N ILE A 137 8.40 -0.67 -10.68
CA ILE A 137 8.86 -0.05 -9.44
C ILE A 137 8.72 -1.01 -8.25
N PHE A 138 7.67 -1.82 -8.26
CA PHE A 138 7.28 -2.68 -7.14
C PHE A 138 7.60 -4.15 -7.44
N PRO A 139 7.88 -4.96 -6.39
CA PRO A 139 7.93 -6.41 -6.54
C PRO A 139 6.61 -6.88 -7.14
N HIS A 140 6.68 -7.75 -8.14
CA HIS A 140 5.51 -8.40 -8.68
C HIS A 140 5.86 -9.78 -9.23
N SER A 141 4.88 -10.67 -9.09
CA SER A 141 4.86 -11.97 -9.75
C SER A 141 4.52 -11.84 -11.25
N SER A 142 4.52 -12.96 -11.98
CA SER A 142 4.03 -13.06 -13.37
C SER A 142 2.56 -12.63 -13.58
N TYR A 143 1.83 -12.32 -12.51
CA TYR A 143 0.43 -11.95 -12.55
C TYR A 143 0.22 -10.47 -12.19
N TYR A 144 -0.55 -9.79 -13.06
CA TYR A 144 -1.07 -8.45 -12.82
C TYR A 144 -2.47 -8.55 -12.20
N PRO A 145 -2.73 -8.01 -10.99
CA PRO A 145 -4.08 -7.95 -10.47
C PRO A 145 -4.95 -7.01 -11.32
N PRO A 146 -6.28 -7.08 -11.21
CA PRO A 146 -7.19 -6.17 -11.91
C PRO A 146 -6.82 -4.69 -11.71
N GLY A 147 -6.37 -4.33 -10.50
CA GLY A 147 -5.75 -3.04 -10.27
C GLY A 147 -5.37 -2.74 -8.82
N PHE A 148 -5.13 -1.47 -8.55
CA PHE A 148 -4.76 -0.93 -7.25
C PHE A 148 -5.68 0.25 -6.93
N TRP A 149 -6.04 0.40 -5.66
CA TRP A 149 -6.91 1.49 -5.22
C TRP A 149 -6.13 2.81 -5.16
N ALA A 150 -6.62 3.80 -5.90
CA ALA A 150 -6.23 5.19 -5.76
C ALA A 150 -7.40 5.98 -5.18
N GLU A 151 -7.11 6.80 -4.18
CA GLU A 151 -8.09 7.64 -3.49
C GLU A 151 -8.31 8.98 -4.18
N ASP A 152 -7.29 9.45 -4.91
CA ASP A 152 -7.29 10.70 -5.64
C ASP A 152 -6.56 10.52 -6.97
N PHE A 153 -7.03 11.21 -7.99
CA PHE A 153 -6.42 11.21 -9.31
C PHE A 153 -6.40 12.61 -9.91
N VAL A 154 -5.28 12.93 -10.55
CA VAL A 154 -5.14 14.15 -11.33
C VAL A 154 -4.50 13.80 -12.67
N GLU A 155 -5.04 14.40 -13.73
CA GLU A 155 -4.47 14.36 -15.07
C GLU A 155 -4.39 15.76 -15.66
N GLY A 156 -3.42 15.95 -16.55
CA GLY A 156 -3.32 17.18 -17.30
C GLY A 156 -2.07 17.24 -18.14
N GLU A 157 -1.81 18.43 -18.66
CA GLU A 157 -0.63 18.75 -19.42
C GLU A 157 -0.01 20.00 -18.83
N LEU A 158 1.30 19.97 -18.56
CA LEU A 158 2.05 21.15 -18.13
C LEU A 158 3.14 21.42 -19.16
N GLY A 159 3.01 22.52 -19.91
CA GLY A 159 3.87 22.83 -21.04
C GLY A 159 3.64 21.89 -22.21
N ARG A 160 4.50 20.87 -22.35
CA ARG A 160 4.40 19.83 -23.40
C ARG A 160 4.35 18.41 -22.83
N THR A 161 4.23 18.30 -21.51
CA THR A 161 4.32 17.03 -20.80
C THR A 161 2.94 16.67 -20.27
N LYS A 162 2.35 15.67 -20.91
CA LYS A 162 1.15 14.99 -20.41
C LYS A 162 1.54 14.10 -19.24
N PHE A 163 0.78 14.20 -18.17
CA PHE A 163 1.04 13.45 -16.95
C PHE A 163 -0.25 13.06 -16.24
N GLU A 164 -0.11 12.04 -15.42
CA GLU A 164 -1.11 11.51 -14.52
C GLU A 164 -0.44 11.32 -13.16
N PHE A 165 -1.14 11.62 -12.06
CA PHE A 165 -0.73 11.10 -10.77
C PHE A 165 -1.90 10.60 -9.95
N PHE A 166 -1.59 9.62 -9.11
CA PHE A 166 -2.53 8.91 -8.26
C PHE A 166 -2.04 9.01 -6.81
N GLU A 167 -2.94 9.30 -5.87
CA GLU A 167 -2.68 8.98 -4.48
C GLU A 167 -3.10 7.54 -4.21
N ILE A 168 -2.13 6.68 -3.98
CA ILE A 168 -2.34 5.27 -3.70
C ILE A 168 -2.24 5.06 -2.20
N ASN A 169 -3.26 4.42 -1.62
CA ASN A 169 -3.27 3.99 -0.24
C ASN A 169 -3.53 2.47 -0.17
N CYS A 170 -2.54 1.68 -0.61
CA CYS A 170 -2.63 0.24 -0.63
C CYS A 170 -1.77 -0.35 0.50
N SER A 171 -2.41 -0.88 1.53
CA SER A 171 -1.74 -1.66 2.58
C SER A 171 -1.73 -3.16 2.30
N SER A 172 -2.43 -3.62 1.25
CA SER A 172 -2.45 -5.02 0.75
C SER A 172 -3.29 -5.15 -0.53
N PRO A 173 -2.96 -6.05 -1.48
CA PRO A 173 -3.81 -6.43 -2.62
C PRO A 173 -5.20 -6.94 -2.21
N ARG A 174 -5.43 -7.26 -0.93
CA ARG A 174 -6.77 -7.54 -0.37
C ARG A 174 -7.79 -6.43 -0.62
N ALA A 175 -7.36 -5.21 -0.95
CA ALA A 175 -8.27 -4.08 -1.14
C ALA A 175 -9.27 -4.26 -2.30
N ILE A 176 -8.94 -5.07 -3.33
CA ILE A 176 -9.93 -5.38 -4.38
C ILE A 176 -10.89 -6.48 -3.92
N TYR A 177 -10.39 -7.61 -3.42
CA TYR A 177 -11.23 -8.76 -3.09
C TYR A 177 -12.19 -8.52 -1.90
N SER A 178 -11.74 -7.79 -0.87
CA SER A 178 -12.57 -7.54 0.32
C SER A 178 -13.70 -6.53 0.11
N ARG A 179 -13.62 -5.64 -0.91
CA ARG A 179 -14.69 -4.69 -1.24
C ARG A 179 -15.54 -5.12 -2.43
N TYR A 180 -15.11 -6.13 -3.19
CA TYR A 180 -15.88 -6.66 -4.33
C TYR A 180 -17.20 -7.31 -3.89
N SER A 181 -17.28 -7.86 -2.67
CA SER A 181 -18.54 -8.42 -2.14
C SER A 181 -19.64 -7.37 -1.94
N ASP A 182 -19.27 -6.08 -1.81
CA ASP A 182 -20.21 -4.97 -1.61
C ASP A 182 -20.59 -4.23 -2.92
N TRP A 183 -19.83 -4.40 -4.01
CA TRP A 183 -19.98 -3.64 -5.26
C TRP A 183 -21.00 -4.25 -6.25
N ARG A 184 -21.92 -5.11 -5.80
CA ARG A 184 -22.88 -5.79 -6.70
C ARG A 184 -23.80 -4.85 -7.49
N ASN A 185 -23.84 -3.56 -7.19
CA ASN A 185 -24.72 -2.59 -7.85
C ASN A 185 -23.94 -1.41 -8.45
N HIS A 186 -23.78 -1.51 -9.77
CA HIS A 186 -23.63 -0.42 -10.75
C HIS A 186 -22.23 0.17 -11.02
N LEU A 187 -21.94 0.19 -12.33
CA LEU A 187 -20.84 0.84 -13.05
C LEU A 187 -19.57 -0.02 -13.18
N TYR A 188 -19.03 -0.06 -14.41
CA TYR A 188 -17.91 -0.88 -14.92
C TYR A 188 -18.26 -2.30 -15.42
N LYS A 189 -19.10 -2.36 -16.47
CA LYS A 189 -19.14 -3.48 -17.43
C LYS A 189 -17.83 -3.50 -18.22
N GLY A 190 -16.82 -4.23 -17.79
CA GLY A 190 -15.59 -4.39 -18.58
C GLY A 190 -14.40 -5.05 -17.88
N VAL A 191 -14.44 -5.23 -16.56
CA VAL A 191 -13.40 -5.99 -15.85
C VAL A 191 -13.78 -7.47 -15.90
N ILE A 192 -12.97 -8.28 -16.59
CA ILE A 192 -13.13 -9.73 -16.62
C ILE A 192 -13.00 -10.25 -15.19
N PRO A 193 -14.01 -10.91 -14.61
CA PRO A 193 -13.86 -11.59 -13.34
C PRO A 193 -12.82 -12.70 -13.52
N ILE A 194 -11.67 -12.57 -12.87
CA ILE A 194 -10.69 -13.65 -12.79
C ILE A 194 -11.24 -14.63 -11.77
N ASP A 195 -11.58 -15.82 -12.25
CA ASP A 195 -12.13 -16.94 -11.48
C ASP A 195 -11.01 -17.50 -10.57
N LEU A 196 -10.70 -16.79 -9.48
CA LEU A 196 -9.74 -17.27 -8.48
C LEU A 196 -10.42 -18.32 -7.62
N LYS A 197 -10.02 -19.57 -7.80
CA LYS A 197 -10.56 -20.74 -7.07
C LYS A 197 -10.13 -20.77 -5.60
N SER A 198 -9.15 -19.96 -5.17
CA SER A 198 -8.73 -19.91 -3.76
C SER A 198 -8.07 -18.59 -3.35
N ASP A 199 -8.20 -18.21 -2.08
CA ASP A 199 -7.48 -17.08 -1.44
C ASP A 199 -5.95 -17.21 -1.52
N ALA A 200 -5.45 -18.41 -1.82
CA ALA A 200 -4.05 -18.75 -2.00
C ALA A 200 -3.46 -18.26 -3.34
N ASP A 201 -4.31 -17.85 -4.30
CA ASP A 201 -3.90 -17.36 -5.61
C ASP A 201 -3.71 -15.83 -5.66
N ILE A 202 -3.88 -15.13 -4.52
CA ILE A 202 -3.76 -13.67 -4.43
C ILE A 202 -2.26 -13.29 -4.42
N PRO A 203 -1.76 -12.55 -5.42
CA PRO A 203 -0.33 -12.23 -5.54
C PRO A 203 0.15 -11.30 -4.42
N GLU A 204 1.45 -11.39 -4.14
CA GLU A 204 2.29 -10.60 -3.23
C GLU A 204 1.66 -9.37 -2.53
N ARG A 205 1.85 -9.27 -1.21
CA ARG A 205 1.49 -8.09 -0.41
C ARG A 205 2.34 -6.87 -0.79
N ILE A 206 1.94 -6.15 -1.82
CA ILE A 206 2.50 -4.84 -2.13
C ILE A 206 1.84 -3.83 -1.22
N SER A 207 2.62 -3.31 -0.28
CA SER A 207 2.22 -2.20 0.57
C SER A 207 2.88 -0.93 0.03
N PHE A 208 2.08 -0.07 -0.58
CA PHE A 208 2.51 1.26 -1.01
C PHE A 208 1.47 2.30 -0.60
N ARG A 209 1.95 3.32 0.12
CA ARG A 209 1.18 4.53 0.42
C ARG A 209 1.95 5.73 -0.10
N GLY A 210 1.32 6.53 -0.95
CA GLY A 210 1.87 7.78 -1.44
C GLY A 210 1.52 8.06 -2.90
N LEU A 211 2.31 8.94 -3.50
CA LEU A 211 2.06 9.46 -4.83
C LEU A 211 2.70 8.56 -5.89
N PHE A 212 1.91 8.17 -6.89
CA PHE A 212 2.35 7.44 -8.07
C PHE A 212 2.12 8.30 -9.31
N PHE A 213 3.21 8.80 -9.89
CA PHE A 213 3.23 9.71 -11.03
C PHE A 213 3.64 8.98 -12.29
N VAL A 214 3.01 9.33 -13.40
CA VAL A 214 3.26 8.79 -14.73
C VAL A 214 3.35 9.95 -15.71
N ALA A 215 4.41 10.00 -16.51
CA ALA A 215 4.50 10.92 -17.64
C ALA A 215 5.21 10.27 -18.82
N GLU A 216 5.00 10.84 -20.00
CA GLU A 216 5.82 10.49 -21.15
C GLU A 216 7.25 11.00 -20.97
N PHE A 217 8.22 10.15 -21.31
CA PHE A 217 9.61 10.56 -21.42
C PHE A 217 9.92 10.96 -22.86
N ASN A 218 10.79 11.96 -23.00
CA ASN A 218 11.13 12.54 -24.30
C ASN A 218 12.05 11.65 -25.14
N LYS A 219 12.86 10.80 -24.51
CA LYS A 219 13.76 9.87 -25.21
C LYS A 219 13.02 8.59 -25.57
N SER A 220 13.31 8.05 -26.76
CA SER A 220 12.97 6.67 -27.09
C SER A 220 14.08 5.75 -26.57
N PHE A 221 13.72 4.67 -25.89
CA PHE A 221 14.66 3.72 -25.32
C PHE A 221 14.05 2.32 -25.19
N LYS A 222 14.90 1.30 -25.18
CA LYS A 222 14.52 -0.11 -24.97
C LYS A 222 14.94 -0.57 -23.57
N GLY A 223 14.28 -1.62 -23.07
CA GLY A 223 14.58 -2.15 -21.74
C GLY A 223 14.02 -1.32 -20.60
N CYS A 224 14.51 -1.57 -19.39
CA CYS A 224 14.01 -0.98 -18.17
C CYS A 224 15.18 -0.52 -17.28
N THR A 225 15.15 0.74 -16.85
CA THR A 225 16.09 1.31 -15.88
C THR A 225 15.33 1.75 -14.64
N LEU A 226 15.67 1.15 -13.50
CA LEU A 226 15.03 1.36 -12.22
C LEU A 226 15.99 2.04 -11.25
N ILE A 227 15.55 3.15 -10.68
CA ILE A 227 16.23 3.91 -9.62
C ILE A 227 15.47 3.69 -8.33
N ARG A 228 16.19 3.33 -7.27
CA ARG A 228 15.62 3.10 -5.94
C ARG A 228 16.45 3.77 -4.86
N PRO A 229 15.87 4.09 -3.69
CA PRO A 229 16.66 4.49 -2.54
C PRO A 229 17.75 3.46 -2.29
N ASP A 230 18.96 3.92 -2.02
CA ASP A 230 20.07 3.01 -1.73
C ASP A 230 19.87 2.37 -0.35
N ASP A 231 19.68 1.05 -0.35
CA ASP A 231 19.51 0.21 0.84
C ASP A 231 20.88 -0.41 1.21
N LEU A 232 21.93 0.42 1.30
CA LEU A 232 23.33 0.01 1.57
C LEU A 232 23.90 -0.97 0.53
N GLY A 233 23.54 -0.79 -0.75
CA GLY A 233 23.99 -1.67 -1.84
C GLY A 233 23.37 -3.07 -1.83
N ILE A 234 22.39 -3.36 -0.97
CA ILE A 234 21.72 -4.67 -0.94
C ILE A 234 20.72 -4.74 -2.10
N ARG A 235 21.05 -5.53 -3.14
CA ARG A 235 20.12 -5.85 -4.23
C ARG A 235 18.99 -6.74 -3.72
N PRO A 236 17.72 -6.28 -3.78
CA PRO A 236 16.58 -7.09 -3.37
C PRO A 236 16.46 -8.33 -4.26
N GLN A 237 16.15 -9.47 -3.65
CA GLN A 237 16.14 -10.75 -4.35
C GLN A 237 15.16 -10.81 -5.52
N TRP A 238 14.03 -10.08 -5.44
CA TRP A 238 13.09 -10.01 -6.54
C TRP A 238 13.67 -9.31 -7.77
N LEU A 239 14.54 -8.31 -7.61
CA LEU A 239 15.21 -7.66 -8.73
C LEU A 239 16.23 -8.57 -9.39
N ALA A 240 16.91 -9.43 -8.60
CA ALA A 240 17.83 -10.43 -9.14
C ALA A 240 17.16 -11.37 -10.15
N ALA A 241 15.89 -11.72 -9.92
CA ALA A 241 15.11 -12.57 -10.81
C ALA A 241 14.58 -11.87 -12.08
N THR A 242 14.81 -10.55 -12.23
CA THR A 242 14.30 -9.78 -13.39
C THR A 242 15.32 -9.57 -14.51
N GLY A 243 16.55 -10.09 -14.36
CA GLY A 243 17.65 -9.85 -15.31
C GLY A 243 18.21 -8.42 -15.31
N ARG A 244 17.82 -7.59 -14.33
CA ARG A 244 18.31 -6.21 -14.18
C ARG A 244 19.56 -6.14 -13.34
N GLU A 245 20.70 -5.90 -13.95
CA GLU A 245 21.98 -5.82 -13.24
C GLU A 245 22.22 -4.43 -12.63
N PRO A 246 22.96 -4.36 -11.50
CA PRO A 246 23.34 -3.07 -10.93
C PRO A 246 24.18 -2.27 -11.91
N VAL A 247 23.89 -0.97 -12.03
CA VAL A 247 24.62 -0.03 -12.89
C VAL A 247 25.32 0.97 -12.00
N ARG A 248 26.66 1.03 -12.09
CA ARG A 248 27.46 2.08 -11.45
C ARG A 248 27.54 3.30 -12.35
N LEU A 249 27.24 4.45 -11.78
CA LEU A 249 27.28 5.75 -12.43
C LEU A 249 28.40 6.62 -11.86
N GLU A 250 28.77 7.67 -12.59
CA GLU A 250 29.92 8.52 -12.27
C GLU A 250 29.58 9.62 -11.22
N ASP A 251 28.29 9.85 -10.96
CA ASP A 251 27.83 10.88 -10.02
C ASP A 251 27.79 10.34 -8.59
N ILE A 252 28.81 10.72 -7.81
CA ILE A 252 28.99 10.30 -6.41
C ILE A 252 27.82 10.74 -5.53
N GLU A 253 27.27 11.93 -5.76
CA GLU A 253 26.19 12.46 -4.91
C GLU A 253 24.87 11.74 -5.19
N PHE A 254 24.62 11.38 -6.45
CA PHE A 254 23.49 10.54 -6.83
C PHE A 254 23.58 9.14 -6.22
N GLU A 255 24.73 8.48 -6.31
CA GLU A 255 24.94 7.12 -5.76
C GLU A 255 24.81 7.08 -4.22
N LYS A 256 25.03 8.18 -3.50
CA LYS A 256 24.74 8.27 -2.04
C LYS A 256 23.26 8.14 -1.70
N HIS A 257 22.37 8.41 -2.65
CA HIS A 257 20.93 8.42 -2.43
C HIS A 257 20.23 7.28 -3.14
N PHE A 258 20.81 6.79 -4.22
CA PHE A 258 20.14 5.87 -5.12
C PHE A 258 21.03 4.72 -5.59
N ALA A 259 20.41 3.54 -5.68
CA ALA A 259 20.94 2.39 -6.40
C ALA A 259 20.19 2.23 -7.73
N VAL A 260 20.93 1.97 -8.82
CA VAL A 260 20.38 1.81 -10.17
C VAL A 260 20.50 0.37 -10.64
N TYR A 261 19.41 -0.15 -11.20
CA TYR A 261 19.33 -1.48 -11.79
C TYR A 261 18.76 -1.37 -13.20
N SER A 262 19.38 -2.01 -14.19
CA SER A 262 18.91 -1.95 -15.57
C SER A 262 19.08 -3.26 -16.31
N THR A 263 18.20 -3.51 -17.27
CA THR A 263 18.35 -4.61 -18.25
C THR A 263 19.43 -4.32 -19.30
N ASP A 264 19.77 -3.04 -19.48
CA ASP A 264 20.82 -2.61 -20.41
C ASP A 264 21.60 -1.42 -19.83
N GLN A 265 22.87 -1.67 -19.52
CA GLN A 265 23.77 -0.67 -18.97
C GLN A 265 24.02 0.53 -19.90
N ILE A 266 23.97 0.33 -21.22
CA ILE A 266 24.17 1.40 -22.20
C ILE A 266 22.96 2.32 -22.18
N THR A 267 21.75 1.73 -22.28
CA THR A 267 20.50 2.50 -22.18
C THR A 267 20.37 3.23 -20.83
N ALA A 268 20.81 2.63 -19.73
CA ALA A 268 20.80 3.30 -18.43
C ALA A 268 21.61 4.61 -18.44
N ARG A 269 22.83 4.61 -18.99
CA ARG A 269 23.68 5.81 -19.11
C ARG A 269 23.15 6.81 -20.13
N TYR A 270 22.52 6.34 -21.19
CA TYR A 270 21.84 7.20 -22.16
C TYR A 270 20.65 7.96 -21.53
N ILE A 271 19.86 7.29 -20.68
CA ILE A 271 18.74 7.91 -19.94
C ILE A 271 19.28 8.85 -18.87
N LEU A 272 20.15 8.34 -17.99
CA LEU A 272 20.69 9.00 -16.80
C LEU A 272 21.91 9.85 -17.12
N SER A 273 21.70 10.92 -17.89
CA SER A 273 22.73 11.95 -18.07
C SER A 273 23.08 12.61 -16.74
N THR A 274 24.30 13.13 -16.60
CA THR A 274 24.77 13.87 -15.41
C THR A 274 23.78 14.93 -14.95
N SER A 275 23.18 15.65 -15.89
CA SER A 275 22.18 16.67 -15.60
C SER A 275 20.85 16.13 -15.05
N LEU A 276 20.42 14.94 -15.48
CA LEU A 276 19.20 14.30 -14.97
C LEU A 276 19.46 13.68 -13.59
N MET A 277 20.62 13.06 -13.38
CA MET A 277 21.03 12.55 -12.07
C MET A 277 21.05 13.66 -11.02
N LYS A 278 21.70 14.79 -11.34
CA LYS A 278 21.72 15.98 -10.47
C LYS A 278 20.30 16.47 -10.13
N ARG A 279 19.43 16.60 -11.13
CA ARG A 279 18.02 17.01 -10.94
C ARG A 279 17.23 16.05 -10.05
N ILE A 280 17.40 14.73 -10.25
CA ILE A 280 16.75 13.71 -9.41
C ILE A 280 17.25 13.82 -7.96
N THR A 281 18.56 14.03 -7.77
CA THR A 281 19.16 14.22 -6.44
C THR A 281 18.64 15.47 -5.75
N GLU A 282 18.62 16.62 -6.43
CA GLU A 282 18.08 17.88 -5.92
C GLU A 282 16.60 17.75 -5.55
N TYR A 283 15.79 17.14 -6.43
CA TYR A 283 14.39 16.87 -6.18
C TYR A 283 14.17 15.96 -4.95
N LYS A 284 14.98 14.90 -4.80
CA LYS A 284 14.95 14.04 -3.62
C LYS A 284 15.26 14.78 -2.33
N ILE A 285 16.27 15.65 -2.35
CA ILE A 285 16.66 16.47 -1.18
C ILE A 285 15.51 17.43 -0.83
N LYS A 286 14.94 18.10 -1.84
CA LYS A 286 13.79 19.01 -1.70
C LYS A 286 12.56 18.33 -1.09
N VAL A 287 12.20 17.14 -1.57
CA VAL A 287 11.01 16.42 -1.09
C VAL A 287 11.24 15.75 0.27
N GLY A 288 12.45 15.26 0.53
CA GLY A 288 12.82 14.60 1.80
C GLY A 288 12.07 13.28 2.06
N ARG A 289 11.57 12.62 1.01
CA ARG A 289 10.84 11.34 1.06
C ARG A 289 11.56 10.28 0.23
N ALA A 290 11.22 9.00 0.45
CA ALA A 290 11.74 7.91 -0.38
C ALA A 290 11.12 7.98 -1.78
N ILE A 291 11.97 8.05 -2.80
CA ILE A 291 11.57 8.14 -4.21
C ILE A 291 12.07 6.91 -4.95
N ARG A 292 11.19 6.26 -5.72
CA ARG A 292 11.56 5.23 -6.69
C ARG A 292 11.17 5.73 -8.08
N ILE A 293 12.03 5.55 -9.06
CA ILE A 293 11.81 6.00 -10.43
C ILE A 293 12.03 4.82 -11.37
N SER A 294 11.16 4.63 -12.34
CA SER A 294 11.35 3.64 -13.40
C SER A 294 11.19 4.28 -14.77
N PHE A 295 12.13 3.99 -15.64
CA PHE A 295 12.09 4.30 -17.05
C PHE A 295 11.81 3.01 -17.80
N ILE A 296 10.61 2.92 -18.39
CA ILE A 296 10.19 1.77 -19.18
C ILE A 296 9.15 2.21 -20.21
N ARG A 297 9.23 1.67 -21.44
CA ARG A 297 8.29 1.96 -22.55
C ARG A 297 8.13 3.46 -22.82
N ASN A 298 9.24 4.20 -22.90
CA ASN A 298 9.26 5.64 -23.17
C ASN A 298 8.43 6.46 -22.16
N LYS A 299 8.20 5.94 -20.97
CA LYS A 299 7.54 6.62 -19.85
C LYS A 299 8.48 6.70 -18.66
N ILE A 300 8.26 7.72 -17.85
CA ILE A 300 8.81 7.85 -16.51
C ILE A 300 7.70 7.59 -15.50
N PHE A 301 7.94 6.66 -14.60
CA PHE A 301 7.10 6.38 -13.45
C PHE A 301 7.82 6.80 -12.19
N ILE A 302 7.16 7.51 -11.28
CA ILE A 302 7.75 7.94 -10.02
C ILE A 302 6.83 7.57 -8.87
N ALA A 303 7.34 6.86 -7.88
CA ALA A 303 6.63 6.54 -6.65
C ALA A 303 7.29 7.25 -5.46
N ILE A 304 6.54 8.14 -4.82
CA ILE A 304 7.00 8.92 -3.66
C ILE A 304 6.22 8.45 -2.43
N GLY A 305 6.95 7.87 -1.48
CA GLY A 305 6.33 7.31 -0.27
C GLY A 305 5.82 8.39 0.69
N ASN A 306 4.59 8.23 1.17
CA ASN A 306 3.98 9.09 2.20
C ASN A 306 3.71 8.30 3.48
N LYS A 307 3.95 8.94 4.63
CA LYS A 307 3.63 8.36 5.95
C LYS A 307 2.15 8.51 6.32
N LYS A 308 1.52 9.59 5.84
CA LYS A 308 0.13 9.97 6.10
C LYS A 308 -0.70 9.78 4.83
N ASN A 309 -2.02 9.72 4.98
CA ASN A 309 -2.95 9.90 3.87
C ASN A 309 -3.08 11.39 3.59
N SER A 310 -2.71 11.82 2.39
CA SER A 310 -2.89 13.19 1.92
C SER A 310 -4.34 13.41 1.48
N PHE A 311 -4.73 14.67 1.29
CA PHE A 311 -6.06 15.09 0.85
C PHE A 311 -7.27 14.58 1.66
N GLU A 312 -7.04 14.15 2.90
CA GLU A 312 -8.07 13.66 3.81
C GLU A 312 -8.41 14.64 4.94
N ILE A 313 -9.69 14.61 5.35
CA ILE A 313 -10.17 15.42 6.47
C ILE A 313 -9.53 14.99 7.78
N ASN A 314 -8.85 15.94 8.43
CA ASN A 314 -8.49 15.80 9.85
C ASN A 314 -9.61 16.32 10.74
N LEU A 315 -10.38 15.42 11.35
CA LEU A 315 -11.49 15.78 12.25
C LEU A 315 -11.07 16.60 13.47
N PHE A 316 -9.78 16.65 13.83
CA PHE A 316 -9.26 17.37 14.99
C PHE A 316 -8.65 18.73 14.67
N LYS A 317 -8.45 19.06 13.39
CA LYS A 317 -7.99 20.37 12.92
C LYS A 317 -9.14 21.14 12.29
N SER A 318 -9.11 22.47 12.40
CA SER A 318 -10.13 23.33 11.77
C SER A 318 -9.97 23.32 10.25
N LEU A 319 -11.06 23.43 9.50
CA LEU A 319 -10.98 23.66 8.05
C LEU A 319 -10.45 25.07 7.71
N TYR A 320 -10.43 25.98 8.69
CA TYR A 320 -9.82 27.32 8.57
C TYR A 320 -8.32 27.35 8.89
N ASP A 321 -7.74 26.22 9.29
CA ASP A 321 -6.31 26.13 9.64
C ASP A 321 -5.45 26.25 8.36
N PHE A 322 -4.88 27.42 8.12
CA PHE A 322 -4.10 27.69 6.91
C PHE A 322 -2.85 26.81 6.79
N ASP A 323 -2.27 26.32 7.90
CA ASP A 323 -1.13 25.40 7.83
C ASP A 323 -1.54 24.09 7.16
N LYS A 324 -2.78 23.63 7.37
CA LYS A 324 -3.33 22.47 6.66
C LYS A 324 -3.60 22.75 5.20
N ILE A 325 -4.04 23.96 4.86
CA ILE A 325 -4.25 24.37 3.46
C ILE A 325 -2.91 24.40 2.71
N LYS A 326 -1.89 24.98 3.33
CA LYS A 326 -0.51 24.98 2.82
C LYS A 326 0.03 23.56 2.64
N GLU A 327 -0.29 22.65 3.56
CA GLU A 327 0.08 21.23 3.45
C GLU A 327 -0.54 20.56 2.22
N TYR A 328 -1.84 20.76 1.94
CA TYR A 328 -2.48 20.21 0.73
C TYR A 328 -1.88 20.82 -0.54
N TYR A 329 -1.70 22.14 -0.57
CA TYR A 329 -1.06 22.82 -1.70
C TYR A 329 0.34 22.27 -1.98
N ASN A 330 1.16 22.08 -0.94
CA ASN A 330 2.50 21.51 -1.08
C ASN A 330 2.47 20.04 -1.54
N ASP A 331 1.51 19.25 -1.07
CA ASP A 331 1.38 17.85 -1.51
C ASP A 331 1.04 17.76 -3.01
N PHE A 332 0.25 18.69 -3.57
CA PHE A 332 0.05 18.81 -5.03
C PHE A 332 1.30 19.27 -5.77
N ARG A 333 2.03 20.24 -5.21
CA ARG A 333 3.27 20.73 -5.81
C ARG A 333 4.33 19.66 -5.94
N ILE A 334 4.40 18.70 -5.01
CA ILE A 334 5.32 17.56 -5.15
C ILE A 334 5.13 16.88 -6.50
N ALA A 335 3.90 16.72 -6.99
CA ALA A 335 3.62 16.10 -8.28
C ALA A 335 4.05 16.99 -9.47
N LEU A 336 3.66 18.27 -9.44
CA LEU A 336 3.89 19.19 -10.55
C LEU A 336 5.36 19.59 -10.69
N ASP A 337 6.03 19.79 -9.55
CA ASP A 337 7.45 20.13 -9.49
C ASP A 337 8.30 19.02 -10.15
N ILE A 338 7.83 17.76 -10.28
CA ILE A 338 8.53 16.71 -11.04
C ILE A 338 8.79 17.16 -12.48
N ILE A 339 7.81 17.79 -13.11
CA ILE A 339 7.85 18.15 -14.53
C ILE A 339 8.93 19.20 -14.76
N ASP A 340 8.96 20.22 -13.91
CA ASP A 340 9.91 21.32 -14.00
C ASP A 340 11.28 20.92 -13.46
N ASP A 341 11.36 20.33 -12.26
CA ASP A 341 12.61 19.98 -11.59
C ASP A 341 13.36 18.88 -12.34
N LEU A 342 12.67 17.93 -12.99
CA LEU A 342 13.31 16.92 -13.86
C LEU A 342 13.45 17.38 -15.32
N ASN A 343 12.97 18.58 -15.64
CA ASN A 343 12.99 19.18 -16.98
C ASN A 343 12.36 18.25 -18.04
N LEU A 344 11.19 17.70 -17.72
CA LEU A 344 10.48 16.77 -18.60
C LEU A 344 9.94 17.45 -19.87
N ASN A 345 9.82 18.78 -19.90
CA ASN A 345 9.35 19.55 -21.05
C ASN A 345 10.36 19.68 -22.20
N THR A 346 11.63 19.36 -21.96
CA THR A 346 12.65 19.44 -23.01
C THR A 346 12.39 18.38 -24.09
N ARG A 347 12.39 18.77 -25.37
CA ARG A 347 12.15 17.90 -26.53
C ARG A 347 13.30 18.07 -27.53
N ILE A 348 14.46 17.52 -27.20
CA ILE A 348 15.66 17.55 -28.08
C ILE A 348 15.66 16.37 -29.06
N TRP A 349 14.84 15.35 -28.79
CA TRP A 349 14.80 14.09 -29.54
C TRP A 349 13.53 14.03 -30.39
N LEU A 350 13.67 13.86 -31.70
CA LEU A 350 12.56 13.55 -32.59
C LEU A 350 12.10 12.12 -32.29
N LYS A 351 10.86 11.94 -31.82
CA LYS A 351 10.24 10.61 -31.76
C LYS A 351 9.91 10.21 -33.19
N THR A 352 10.62 9.25 -33.76
CA THR A 352 10.13 8.56 -34.96
C THR A 352 8.90 7.76 -34.56
N ASP A 353 7.79 7.99 -35.27
CA ASP A 353 6.57 7.19 -35.16
C ASP A 353 6.87 5.76 -35.63
N GLU A 354 7.38 4.93 -34.73
CA GLU A 354 7.38 3.49 -34.92
C GLU A 354 6.54 2.83 -33.84
N ASN A 355 5.39 2.36 -34.32
CA ASN A 355 4.56 1.32 -33.74
C ASN A 355 5.43 0.13 -33.31
N GLN A 356 5.92 0.16 -32.08
CA GLN A 356 6.13 -1.05 -31.31
C GLN A 356 5.50 -0.79 -29.95
N VAL A 357 4.23 -1.22 -29.83
CA VAL A 357 3.72 -1.67 -28.53
C VAL A 357 4.71 -2.73 -28.11
N ALA A 358 5.72 -2.35 -27.32
CA ALA A 358 6.63 -3.31 -26.75
C ALA A 358 5.72 -4.33 -26.06
N GLU A 359 5.67 -5.55 -26.61
CA GLU A 359 4.90 -6.64 -26.02
C GLU A 359 5.23 -6.61 -24.53
N MET A 360 4.19 -6.62 -23.69
CA MET A 360 4.42 -6.74 -22.25
C MET A 360 5.37 -7.92 -22.08
N PRO A 361 6.55 -7.73 -21.47
CA PRO A 361 7.47 -8.84 -21.30
C PRO A 361 6.66 -9.95 -20.65
N ARG A 362 6.56 -11.12 -21.30
CA ARG A 362 6.00 -12.29 -20.64
C ARG A 362 6.94 -12.57 -19.49
N LEU A 363 6.55 -12.12 -18.29
CA LEU A 363 7.26 -12.29 -17.03
C LEU A 363 7.33 -13.78 -16.70
N SER A 364 8.16 -14.52 -17.42
CA SER A 364 8.16 -15.99 -17.45
C SER A 364 9.37 -16.60 -16.76
N ASN A 365 10.30 -15.81 -16.23
CA ASN A 365 11.55 -16.34 -15.65
C ASN A 365 11.71 -16.07 -14.16
N TYR A 366 10.62 -16.02 -13.39
CA TYR A 366 10.75 -16.23 -11.94
C TYR A 366 10.82 -17.75 -11.69
N PRO A 367 11.91 -18.31 -11.14
CA PRO A 367 11.98 -19.72 -10.84
C PRO A 367 11.06 -20.01 -9.65
N PHE A 368 9.80 -20.32 -9.95
CA PHE A 368 8.86 -20.81 -8.95
C PHE A 368 9.44 -22.05 -8.30
N LYS A 369 9.34 -22.10 -6.97
CA LYS A 369 9.64 -23.32 -6.23
C LYS A 369 8.61 -24.38 -6.63
N LYS A 370 9.10 -25.56 -6.98
CA LYS A 370 8.26 -26.65 -7.45
C LYS A 370 7.45 -27.20 -6.28
N ARG A 371 6.13 -27.18 -6.38
CA ARG A 371 5.19 -27.74 -5.41
C ARG A 371 5.46 -29.22 -5.17
N LEU A 372 5.80 -29.95 -6.22
CA LEU A 372 6.20 -31.35 -6.10
C LEU A 372 7.39 -31.53 -5.14
N ILE A 373 8.41 -30.67 -5.22
CA ILE A 373 9.58 -30.73 -4.32
C ILE A 373 9.15 -30.41 -2.88
N TYR A 374 8.28 -29.42 -2.69
CA TYR A 374 7.73 -29.11 -1.37
C TYR A 374 6.96 -30.29 -0.76
N ILE A 375 6.08 -30.94 -1.53
CA ILE A 375 5.31 -32.12 -1.11
C ILE A 375 6.23 -33.28 -0.75
N LEU A 376 7.23 -33.57 -1.60
CA LEU A 376 8.21 -34.63 -1.36
C LEU A 376 9.00 -34.37 -0.06
N LEU A 377 9.50 -33.15 0.13
CA LEU A 377 10.22 -32.76 1.35
C LEU A 377 9.33 -32.85 2.60
N ALA A 378 8.07 -32.45 2.51
CA ALA A 378 7.14 -32.49 3.64
C ALA A 378 6.74 -33.93 4.00
N THR A 379 6.58 -34.80 3.00
CA THR A 379 6.18 -36.20 3.22
C THR A 379 7.34 -37.03 3.74
N ILE A 380 8.52 -36.91 3.14
CA ILE A 380 9.69 -37.75 3.45
C ILE A 380 10.48 -37.18 4.63
N LEU A 381 10.60 -35.86 4.73
CA LEU A 381 11.48 -35.17 5.69
C LEU A 381 10.73 -34.13 6.54
N GLY A 382 9.40 -34.27 6.65
CA GLY A 382 8.55 -33.32 7.37
C GLY A 382 8.89 -33.19 8.84
N PHE A 383 9.40 -34.26 9.46
CA PHE A 383 9.86 -34.25 10.85
C PHE A 383 11.08 -33.36 11.06
N TYR A 384 11.92 -33.12 10.05
CA TYR A 384 13.02 -32.15 10.15
C TYR A 384 12.59 -30.72 9.80
N GLY A 385 11.40 -30.52 9.24
CA GLY A 385 10.93 -29.21 8.78
C GLY A 385 11.65 -28.69 7.51
N LEU A 386 12.28 -29.56 6.72
CA LEU A 386 13.04 -29.16 5.52
C LEU A 386 12.19 -28.50 4.43
N HIS A 387 10.91 -28.86 4.32
CA HIS A 387 9.96 -28.20 3.42
C HIS A 387 9.70 -26.74 3.80
N ASN A 388 9.82 -26.39 5.09
CA ASN A 388 9.73 -25.00 5.57
C ASN A 388 11.01 -24.21 5.25
N PHE A 389 12.19 -24.85 5.28
CA PHE A 389 13.41 -24.22 4.78
C PHE A 389 13.38 -24.00 3.26
N TYR A 390 12.90 -25.01 2.50
CA TYR A 390 12.73 -24.90 1.06
C TYR A 390 11.83 -23.73 0.68
N THR A 391 10.69 -23.55 1.36
CA THR A 391 9.76 -22.43 1.14
C THR A 391 10.25 -21.11 1.75
N GLY A 392 11.26 -21.11 2.62
CA GLY A 392 11.89 -19.91 3.19
C GLY A 392 11.35 -19.51 4.57
N TYR A 393 10.45 -20.28 5.17
CA TYR A 393 9.97 -20.11 6.55
C TYR A 393 11.01 -20.61 7.57
N LYS A 394 12.17 -19.94 7.62
CA LYS A 394 13.35 -20.36 8.41
C LYS A 394 13.04 -20.61 9.89
N ILE A 395 12.25 -19.74 10.53
CA ILE A 395 11.90 -19.88 11.95
C ILE A 395 11.08 -21.14 12.20
N ARG A 396 10.10 -21.43 11.33
CA ARG A 396 9.26 -22.63 11.45
C ARG A 396 10.04 -23.91 11.21
N GLY A 397 10.94 -23.88 10.20
CA GLY A 397 11.87 -24.98 9.96
C GLY A 397 12.76 -25.24 11.18
N ALA A 398 13.34 -24.19 11.76
CA ALA A 398 14.21 -24.29 12.93
C ALA A 398 13.48 -24.84 14.17
N ILE A 399 12.26 -24.38 14.44
CA ILE A 399 11.44 -24.90 15.55
C ILE A 399 11.21 -26.41 15.40
N LYS A 400 10.79 -26.87 14.21
CA LYS A 400 10.54 -28.29 13.96
C LYS A 400 11.82 -29.13 14.10
N LEU A 401 12.93 -28.63 13.58
CA LEU A 401 14.22 -29.28 13.73
C LEU A 401 14.64 -29.42 15.20
N LEU A 402 14.48 -28.35 16.00
CA LEU A 402 14.79 -28.37 17.43
C LEU A 402 13.88 -29.31 18.22
N ILE A 403 12.58 -29.34 17.92
CA ILE A 403 11.64 -30.28 18.55
C ILE A 403 12.07 -31.71 18.23
N THR A 404 12.40 -32.01 16.97
CA THR A 404 12.80 -33.36 16.56
C THR A 404 14.12 -33.78 17.19
N LEU A 405 15.12 -32.90 17.23
CA LEU A 405 16.40 -33.17 17.90
C LEU A 405 16.24 -33.34 19.42
N GLY A 406 15.45 -32.48 20.07
CA GLY A 406 15.18 -32.59 21.50
C GLY A 406 14.39 -33.85 21.87
N SER A 407 13.48 -34.26 20.98
CA SER A 407 12.71 -35.50 21.15
C SER A 407 13.59 -36.74 21.06
N MET A 408 14.63 -36.73 20.22
CA MET A 408 15.60 -37.83 20.15
C MET A 408 16.38 -38.04 21.45
N LEU A 409 16.50 -37.01 22.30
CA LEU A 409 17.15 -37.11 23.62
C LEU A 409 16.23 -37.74 24.69
N LEU A 410 14.92 -37.83 24.45
CA LEU A 410 13.92 -38.32 25.39
C LEU A 410 13.57 -39.81 25.17
N GLY A 411 14.32 -40.52 24.33
CA GLY A 411 14.14 -41.95 24.07
C GLY A 411 12.76 -42.29 23.49
N SER A 412 12.14 -43.36 23.97
CA SER A 412 10.85 -43.88 23.47
C SER A 412 9.68 -42.89 23.62
N TYR A 413 9.74 -41.98 24.59
CA TYR A 413 8.72 -40.95 24.79
C TYR A 413 8.79 -39.81 23.75
N GLY A 414 9.96 -39.59 23.14
CA GLY A 414 10.14 -38.58 22.09
C GLY A 414 9.51 -38.96 20.74
N PHE A 415 9.22 -40.24 20.52
CA PHE A 415 8.63 -40.73 19.27
C PHE A 415 7.29 -40.05 18.95
N TYR A 416 6.45 -39.84 19.96
CA TYR A 416 5.14 -39.19 19.79
C TYR A 416 5.27 -37.73 19.36
N ALA A 417 6.26 -37.00 19.88
CA ALA A 417 6.51 -35.62 19.48
C ALA A 417 6.98 -35.53 18.02
N VAL A 418 7.86 -36.42 17.58
CA VAL A 418 8.31 -36.50 16.17
C VAL A 418 7.13 -36.83 15.24
N LEU A 419 6.25 -37.75 15.66
CA LEU A 419 5.08 -38.14 14.89
C LEU A 419 4.07 -36.99 14.75
N LEU A 420 3.85 -36.21 15.82
CA LEU A 420 3.03 -35.00 15.77
C LEU A 420 3.60 -33.92 14.84
N VAL A 421 4.92 -33.71 14.83
CA VAL A 421 5.58 -32.77 13.90
C VAL A 421 5.41 -33.23 12.45
N TRP A 422 5.49 -34.54 12.20
CA TRP A 422 5.28 -35.11 10.86
C TRP A 422 3.81 -34.99 10.40
N LEU A 423 2.84 -35.32 11.26
CA LEU A 423 1.42 -35.12 10.95
C LEU A 423 1.09 -33.65 10.66
N TRP A 424 1.67 -32.73 11.43
CA TRP A 424 1.54 -31.30 11.18
C TRP A 424 2.17 -30.88 9.83
N ALA A 425 3.28 -31.49 9.42
CA ALA A 425 3.86 -31.27 8.09
C ALA A 425 2.94 -31.74 6.95
N ILE A 426 2.18 -32.83 7.15
CA ILE A 426 1.16 -33.27 6.19
C ILE A 426 0.01 -32.26 6.10
N ILE A 427 -0.45 -31.72 7.23
CA ILE A 427 -1.47 -30.65 7.23
C ILE A 427 -0.96 -29.41 6.49
N GLU A 428 0.32 -29.07 6.63
CA GLU A 428 0.93 -27.96 5.90
C GLU A 428 0.92 -28.16 4.38
N ILE A 429 1.02 -29.39 3.86
CA ILE A 429 0.92 -29.67 2.41
C ILE A 429 -0.40 -29.16 1.82
N PHE A 430 -1.49 -29.29 2.58
CA PHE A 430 -2.83 -28.90 2.13
C PHE A 430 -3.16 -27.44 2.42
N THR A 431 -2.54 -26.87 3.45
CA THR A 431 -2.84 -25.50 3.92
C THR A 431 -1.87 -24.44 3.39
N PHE A 432 -0.65 -24.82 2.98
CA PHE A 432 0.36 -23.93 2.44
C PHE A 432 0.61 -24.19 0.96
N THR A 433 0.22 -23.22 0.14
CA THR A 433 0.44 -23.21 -1.31
C THR A 433 1.42 -22.13 -1.75
N VAL A 434 1.92 -21.31 -0.80
CA VAL A 434 2.82 -20.19 -1.06
C VAL A 434 4.12 -20.28 -0.27
N ASP A 435 5.19 -19.72 -0.82
CA ASP A 435 6.49 -19.60 -0.16
C ASP A 435 6.53 -18.41 0.83
N SER A 436 7.63 -18.25 1.57
CA SER A 436 7.78 -17.20 2.58
C SER A 436 7.74 -15.77 2.03
N LYS A 437 7.78 -15.60 0.71
CA LYS A 437 7.63 -14.32 0.02
C LYS A 437 6.23 -14.13 -0.56
N GLY A 438 5.36 -15.13 -0.44
CA GLY A 438 4.01 -15.11 -0.99
C GLY A 438 3.93 -15.57 -2.44
N ASN A 439 4.97 -16.22 -2.99
CA ASN A 439 4.91 -16.79 -4.33
C ASN A 439 4.22 -18.16 -4.31
N PRO A 440 3.30 -18.48 -5.24
CA PRO A 440 2.69 -19.79 -5.32
C PRO A 440 3.73 -20.87 -5.64
N LEU A 441 3.59 -22.04 -5.02
CA LEU A 441 4.34 -23.23 -5.36
C LEU A 441 3.72 -23.87 -6.60
N LYS A 442 4.53 -24.11 -7.65
CA LYS A 442 4.04 -24.63 -8.94
C LYS A 442 4.28 -26.11 -9.14
#